data_AF-A0AB34GMR5-F1
#
_entry.id   AF-A0AB34GMR5-F1
#
_cell.length_a   1.000
_cell.length_b   1.000
_cell.length_c   1.000
_cell.angle_alpha   90.00
_cell.angle_beta   90.00
_cell.angle_gamma   90.00
#
_symmetry.space_group_name_H-M   'P 1'
#
loop_
_entity.id
_entity.type
_entity.pdbx_description
1 polymer ?
#
loop_
_entity_poly.entity_id
_entity_poly.type
_entity_poly.pdbx_seq_one_letter_code
_entity_poly.pdbx_strand_id
1 'polypeptide(L)' 'MPPQEMGDENGEITEGMTDEAKDKSVAATEALNDGELQKAVDLFTGTIKLNPCLAIPYAKRASVFIKLQKPNAVI' A
#
# COMPACT_ATOMS: atom_id res chain seq x y z
N MET A 1 -3.97 -9.79 13.36
CA MET A 1 -4.06 -9.40 11.93
C MET A 1 -3.86 -10.65 11.09
N PRO A 2 -4.68 -10.88 10.06
CA PRO A 2 -4.42 -11.95 9.09
C PRO A 2 -3.09 -11.67 8.35
N PRO A 3 -2.45 -12.71 7.76
CA PRO A 3 -1.23 -12.55 6.99
C PRO A 3 -1.43 -11.52 5.87
N GLN A 4 -0.51 -10.54 5.78
CA GLN A 4 -0.61 -9.50 4.77
C GLN A 4 -0.11 -10.05 3.43
N GLU A 5 -0.87 -9.82 2.37
CA GLU A 5 -0.53 -10.25 1.02
C GLU A 5 0.62 -9.37 0.48
N MET A 6 1.75 -10.00 0.13
CA MET A 6 3.02 -9.30 -0.15
C MET A 6 3.63 -9.57 -1.54
N GLY A 7 2.91 -10.25 -2.43
CA GLY A 7 3.45 -10.60 -3.76
C GLY A 7 4.61 -11.59 -3.68
N ASP A 8 5.18 -11.95 -4.83
CA ASP A 8 6.31 -12.87 -4.90
C ASP A 8 7.63 -12.06 -4.91
N GLU A 9 8.37 -12.10 -3.81
CA GLU A 9 9.61 -11.31 -3.63
C GLU A 9 10.74 -11.70 -4.59
N ASN A 10 10.62 -12.84 -5.29
CA ASN A 10 11.64 -13.36 -6.21
C ASN A 10 11.23 -13.27 -7.69
N GLY A 11 10.08 -12.65 -8.00
CA GLY A 11 9.64 -12.39 -9.36
C GLY A 11 10.51 -11.32 -10.04
N GLU A 12 10.84 -11.54 -11.32
CA GLU A 12 11.59 -10.56 -12.10
C GLU A 12 10.79 -9.25 -12.23
N ILE A 13 11.26 -8.19 -11.56
CA ILE A 13 10.62 -6.88 -11.63
C ILE A 13 11.12 -6.16 -12.87
N THR A 14 10.29 -6.07 -13.89
CA THR A 14 10.61 -5.33 -15.11
C THR A 14 10.48 -3.82 -14.91
N GLU A 15 11.18 -3.01 -15.71
CA GLU A 15 11.10 -1.54 -15.67
C GLU A 15 9.65 -1.03 -15.84
N GLY A 16 8.84 -1.67 -16.68
CA GLY A 16 7.42 -1.35 -16.85
C GLY A 16 6.56 -1.60 -15.60
N MET A 17 6.87 -2.64 -14.82
CA MET A 17 6.21 -2.91 -13.53
C MET A 17 6.59 -1.85 -12.49
N THR A 18 7.81 -1.30 -12.59
CA THR A 18 8.27 -0.24 -11.70
C THR A 18 7.56 1.08 -11.99
N ASP A 19 7.35 1.43 -13.26
CA ASP A 19 6.63 2.67 -13.61
C ASP A 19 5.15 2.58 -13.23
N GLU A 20 4.51 1.44 -13.49
CA GLU A 20 3.11 1.21 -13.08
C GLU A 20 2.94 1.20 -11.54
N ALA A 21 3.90 0.63 -10.80
CA ALA A 21 3.90 0.70 -9.34
C ALA A 21 4.04 2.15 -8.82
N LYS A 22 4.77 3.00 -9.56
CA LYS A 22 4.94 4.41 -9.22
C LYS A 22 3.65 5.20 -9.43
N ASP A 23 2.97 4.99 -10.55
CA ASP A 23 1.65 5.58 -10.83
C ASP A 23 0.63 5.19 -9.76
N LYS A 24 0.52 3.88 -9.45
CA LYS A 24 -0.35 3.38 -8.38
C LYS A 24 0.02 3.95 -7.01
N SER A 25 1.30 4.20 -6.74
CA SER A 25 1.74 4.84 -5.47
C SER A 25 1.29 6.30 -5.36
N VAL A 26 1.19 7.02 -6.47
CA VAL A 26 0.64 8.39 -6.50
C VAL A 26 -0.83 8.34 -6.15
N ALA A 27 -1.62 7.52 -6.85
CA ALA A 27 -3.04 7.35 -6.58
C ALA A 27 -3.32 6.90 -5.12
N ALA A 28 -2.49 5.99 -4.59
CA ALA A 28 -2.59 5.56 -3.19
C ALA A 28 -2.32 6.70 -2.19
N THR A 29 -1.37 7.58 -2.53
CA THR A 29 -1.05 8.76 -1.71
C THR A 29 -2.15 9.81 -1.78
N GLU A 30 -2.77 10.01 -2.94
CA GLU A 30 -3.92 10.90 -3.10
C GLU A 30 -5.12 10.41 -2.30
N ALA A 31 -5.47 9.11 -2.40
CA ALA A 31 -6.53 8.50 -1.59
C ALA A 31 -6.26 8.63 -0.09
N LEU A 32 -5.00 8.51 0.34
CA LEU A 32 -4.61 8.73 1.74
C LEU A 32 -4.82 10.19 2.18
N ASN A 33 -4.55 11.15 1.29
CA ASN A 33 -4.72 12.58 1.57
C ASN A 33 -6.19 13.01 1.59
N ASP A 34 -7.02 12.39 0.74
CA ASP A 34 -8.48 12.60 0.72
C ASP A 34 -9.19 11.96 1.93
N GLY A 35 -8.49 11.10 2.67
CA GLY A 35 -9.04 10.38 3.82
C GLY A 35 -9.77 9.10 3.44
N GLU A 36 -9.72 8.67 2.17
CA GLU A 36 -10.18 7.36 1.70
C GLU A 36 -9.21 6.25 2.16
N LEU A 37 -9.12 6.03 3.47
CA LEU A 37 -8.11 5.14 4.07
C LEU A 37 -8.24 3.70 3.55
N GLN A 38 -9.46 3.19 3.34
CA GLN A 38 -9.66 1.81 2.85
C GLN A 38 -9.14 1.64 1.41
N LYS A 39 -9.41 2.63 0.54
CA LYS A 39 -8.94 2.65 -0.84
C LYS A 39 -7.42 2.83 -0.91
N ALA A 40 -6.86 3.65 -0.04
CA ALA A 40 -5.41 3.79 0.08
C ALA A 40 -4.74 2.46 0.45
N VAL A 41 -5.32 1.66 1.37
CA VAL A 41 -4.81 0.31 1.70
C VAL A 41 -4.86 -0.63 0.49
N ASP A 42 -5.95 -0.63 -0.27
CA ASP A 42 -6.10 -1.47 -1.46
C ASP A 42 -5.06 -1.11 -2.53
N LEU A 43 -4.91 0.18 -2.82
CA LEU A 43 -3.94 0.69 -3.78
C LEU A 43 -2.49 0.39 -3.35
N PHE A 44 -2.12 0.62 -2.08
CA PHE A 44 -0.78 0.26 -1.60
C PHE A 44 -0.53 -1.25 -1.65
N THR A 45 -1.55 -2.08 -1.40
CA THR A 45 -1.43 -3.53 -1.52
C THR A 45 -1.25 -3.94 -2.98
N GLY A 46 -1.97 -3.32 -3.91
CA GLY A 46 -1.75 -3.48 -5.36
C GLY A 46 -0.33 -3.11 -5.77
N THR A 47 0.21 -1.99 -5.27
CA THR A 47 1.60 -1.58 -5.52
C THR A 47 2.60 -2.61 -5.00
N ILE A 48 2.41 -3.12 -3.78
CA ILE A 48 3.29 -4.12 -3.16
C ILE A 48 3.30 -5.42 -3.97
N LYS A 49 2.14 -5.87 -4.46
CA LYS A 49 2.07 -7.05 -5.35
C LYS A 49 2.82 -6.84 -6.66
N LEU A 50 2.81 -5.60 -7.16
CA LEU A 50 3.40 -5.25 -8.45
C LEU A 50 4.91 -5.06 -8.36
N ASN A 51 5.38 -4.53 -7.24
CA ASN A 51 6.80 -4.38 -6.97
C ASN A 51 7.07 -4.53 -5.47
N PRO A 52 7.29 -5.78 -5.00
CA PRO A 52 7.51 -6.05 -3.58
C PRO A 52 8.83 -5.48 -3.07
N CYS A 53 9.76 -5.11 -3.95
CA CYS A 53 11.02 -4.46 -3.59
C CYS A 53 10.87 -2.97 -3.20
N LEU A 54 9.73 -2.34 -3.46
CA LEU A 54 9.52 -0.94 -3.06
C LEU A 54 9.18 -0.83 -1.57
N ALA A 55 10.10 -0.29 -0.77
CA ALA A 55 9.91 -0.10 0.68
C ALA A 55 8.84 0.96 1.04
N ILE A 56 8.66 1.99 0.20
CA ILE A 56 7.77 3.13 0.45
C ILE A 56 6.29 2.73 0.64
N PRO A 57 5.66 1.91 -0.24
CA PRO A 57 4.26 1.52 -0.08
C PRO A 57 4.00 0.73 1.20
N TYR A 58 4.96 -0.05 1.73
CA TYR A 58 4.80 -0.72 3.02
C TYR A 58 4.68 0.28 4.18
N ALA A 59 5.59 1.26 4.24
CA ALA A 59 5.59 2.28 5.30
C ALA A 59 4.31 3.14 5.24
N LYS A 60 3.86 3.50 4.03
CA LYS A 60 2.61 4.25 3.85
C LYS A 60 1.39 3.41 4.23
N ARG A 61 1.30 2.14 3.78
CA ARG A 61 0.23 1.21 4.17
C ARG A 61 0.12 1.05 5.69
N ALA A 62 1.26 0.90 6.38
CA ALA A 62 1.31 0.87 7.84
C ALA A 62 0.76 2.16 8.47
N SER A 63 1.13 3.33 7.93
CA SER A 63 0.57 4.62 8.38
C SER A 63 -0.94 4.70 8.19
N VAL A 64 -1.48 4.13 7.11
CA VAL A 64 -2.92 4.05 6.87
C VAL A 64 -3.60 3.13 7.87
N PHE A 65 -3.01 1.97 8.18
CA PHE A 65 -3.53 1.06 9.21
C PHE A 65 -3.57 1.71 10.58
N ILE A 66 -2.56 2.49 10.97
CA ILE A 66 -2.56 3.24 12.23
C ILE A 66 -3.73 4.25 12.25
N LYS A 67 -4.01 4.92 11.12
CA LYS A 67 -5.14 5.85 10.98
C LYS A 67 -6.50 5.14 10.98
N LEU A 68 -6.60 3.96 10.37
CA LEU A 68 -7.80 3.12 10.33
C LEU A 68 -8.13 2.52 11.71
N GLN A 69 -7.12 1.99 12.40
CA GLN A 69 -7.21 1.43 13.73
C GLN A 69 -7.36 2.51 14.81
N LYS A 70 -8.13 3.60 14.58
CA LYS A 70 -8.45 4.60 15.61
C LYS A 70 -8.50 3.93 17.00
N PRO A 71 -7.53 4.16 17.90
CA PRO A 71 -7.54 3.53 19.21
C PRO A 71 -8.67 4.06 20.11
N ASN A 72 -9.38 5.10 19.65
CA ASN A 72 -10.42 5.82 20.39
C ASN A 72 -11.85 5.32 20.12
N ALA A 73 -12.03 4.07 19.70
CA ALA A 73 -13.36 3.51 19.48
C ALA A 73 -13.51 2.08 20.01
N VAL A 74 -13.20 1.86 21.30
CA VAL A 74 -13.88 0.87 22.15
C VAL A 74 -13.85 1.41 23.59
N ILE A 75 -15.04 1.65 24.16
CA ILE A 75 -15.30 1.88 25.59
C ILE A 75 -15.43 0.51 26.25
#